data_AF-A0A9E6NUI3-F1
#
_entry.id   AF-A0A9E6NUI3-F1
#
_cell.length_a   1.000
_cell.length_b   1.000
_cell.length_c   1.000
_cell.angle_alpha   90.00
_cell.angle_beta   90.00
_cell.angle_gamma   90.00
#
_symmetry.space_group_name_H-M   'P 1'
#
loop_
_entity.id
_entity.type
_entity.pdbx_description
1 polymer ?
#
loop_
_entity_poly.entity_id
_entity_poly.type
_entity_poly.pdbx_seq_one_letter_code
_entity_poly.pdbx_strand_id
1 'polypeptide(L)'
;MNDKLEPDKRSVETGPIFYSALIMGLIMIGIGTFFEVMHIGNFTLKIFMFCTGLGMILGAFGSKASVTLPGQSMTIIGCAALAVVIFFIILDRMDGRYLRIKIEGDTREATMVFEGDNDFFGSRLKTSYDFVVFDKDIVRKKLALIVSIGDREQIFSCIDAALLRPYLGSGDTLQWRYNSQDASLNDETNKLIAKVGPCLSGTSTGVVVEVMPAINGSSWSLFQTAYADEETPTVDELINNLNSDSTYVRRDARSELGKKGMPAARPLLAKVQSTDSSYRTKLGALVSLNEIAQSNAGQSGALKAVVEEDDLKALTKASVSDDGTVRSYATNVLVNLKDPRAIPLVIQQFPESSEDGQRNLLVVLSQTVPLADEIQKQSAAEIATSIEPKDEATSVLIKSIQAAAE
;
A
#
# COMPACT_ATOMS: atom_id res chain seq x y z
N MET A 1 -50.20 19.96 72.07
CA MET A 1 -48.92 20.65 71.82
C MET A 1 -48.33 20.04 70.56
N ASN A 2 -48.51 20.72 69.43
CA ASN A 2 -47.89 20.37 68.15
C ASN A 2 -46.51 21.00 68.13
N ASP A 3 -45.46 20.18 68.18
CA ASP A 3 -44.09 20.65 67.98
C ASP A 3 -43.73 20.48 66.50
N LYS A 4 -43.43 21.59 65.84
CA LYS A 4 -43.04 21.66 64.43
C LYS A 4 -41.59 21.21 64.30
N LEU A 5 -41.33 20.15 63.51
CA LEU A 5 -40.00 19.94 62.93
C LEU A 5 -39.75 21.04 61.88
N GLU A 6 -38.76 21.90 62.12
CA GLU A 6 -38.12 22.69 61.06
C GLU A 6 -37.00 21.87 60.40
N PRO A 7 -36.84 21.92 59.06
CA PRO A 7 -35.72 21.30 58.36
C PRO A 7 -34.47 22.19 58.41
N ASP A 8 -33.35 21.63 58.91
CA ASP A 8 -31.99 22.20 58.85
C ASP A 8 -31.56 22.40 57.39
N LYS A 9 -31.73 23.62 56.85
CA LYS A 9 -31.12 24.05 55.59
C LYS A 9 -29.66 24.42 55.84
N ARG A 10 -28.77 23.44 55.88
CA ARG A 10 -27.34 23.68 55.69
C ARG A 10 -27.07 23.98 54.21
N SER A 11 -26.99 25.27 53.88
CA SER A 11 -26.40 25.73 52.62
C SER A 11 -24.93 25.30 52.60
N VAL A 12 -24.57 24.42 51.67
CA VAL A 12 -23.17 24.13 51.35
C VAL A 12 -22.59 25.40 50.74
N GLU A 13 -21.91 26.21 51.54
CA GLU A 13 -21.12 27.32 51.02
C GLU A 13 -20.02 26.76 50.12
N THR A 14 -20.19 26.87 48.81
CA THR A 14 -19.14 26.59 47.83
C THR A 14 -18.03 27.62 48.02
N GLY A 15 -16.97 27.21 48.71
CA GLY A 15 -15.86 28.11 49.05
C GLY A 15 -15.15 28.69 47.81
N PRO A 16 -14.43 29.82 47.96
CA PRO A 16 -13.77 30.53 46.86
C PRO A 16 -12.76 29.68 46.07
N ILE A 17 -12.24 28.60 46.67
CA ILE A 17 -11.34 27.63 46.06
C ILE A 17 -12.03 26.83 44.95
N PHE A 18 -13.34 26.57 45.07
CA PHE A 18 -14.10 25.85 44.06
C PHE A 18 -14.21 26.65 42.76
N TYR A 19 -14.57 27.93 42.89
CA TYR A 19 -14.71 28.81 41.74
C TYR A 19 -13.36 29.10 41.06
N SER A 20 -12.28 29.26 41.83
CA SER A 20 -10.95 29.49 41.25
C SER A 20 -10.45 28.28 40.44
N ALA A 21 -10.67 27.06 40.94
CA ALA A 21 -10.32 25.83 40.23
C ALA A 21 -11.15 25.65 38.94
N LEU A 22 -12.46 25.96 38.98
CA LEU A 22 -13.33 25.90 37.81
C LEU A 22 -12.91 26.90 36.72
N ILE A 23 -12.64 28.15 37.12
CA ILE A 23 -12.23 29.21 36.19
C ILE A 23 -10.87 28.87 35.57
N MET A 24 -9.88 28.47 36.39
CA MET A 24 -8.55 28.15 35.89
C MET A 24 -8.56 26.91 34.97
N GLY A 25 -9.35 25.89 35.31
CA GLY A 25 -9.52 24.71 34.47
C GLY A 25 -10.14 25.03 33.10
N LEU A 26 -11.18 25.89 33.06
CA LEU A 26 -11.78 26.35 31.81
C LEU A 26 -10.81 27.20 30.97
N ILE A 27 -9.99 28.04 31.61
CA ILE A 27 -8.95 28.83 30.93
C ILE A 27 -7.93 27.89 30.28
N MET A 28 -7.44 26.86 30.99
CA MET A 28 -6.48 25.90 30.41
C MET A 28 -7.06 25.13 29.22
N ILE A 29 -8.32 24.70 29.31
CA ILE A 29 -9.03 24.06 28.19
C ILE A 29 -9.16 25.04 27.01
N GLY A 30 -9.53 26.29 27.28
CA GLY A 30 -9.64 27.35 26.28
C GLY A 30 -8.32 27.62 25.56
N ILE A 31 -7.20 27.70 26.31
CA ILE A 31 -5.86 27.88 25.74
C ILE A 31 -5.46 26.68 24.89
N GLY A 32 -5.69 25.46 25.36
CA GLY A 32 -5.42 24.23 24.59
C GLY A 32 -6.22 24.18 23.28
N THR A 33 -7.50 24.54 23.34
CA THR A 33 -8.38 24.60 22.17
C THR A 33 -7.96 25.70 21.20
N PHE A 34 -7.56 26.87 21.71
CA PHE A 34 -7.05 27.98 20.91
C PHE A 34 -5.75 27.61 20.20
N PHE A 35 -4.82 26.91 20.88
CA PHE A 35 -3.59 26.41 20.27
C PHE A 35 -3.85 25.35 19.20
N GLU A 36 -4.93 24.58 19.33
CA GLU A 36 -5.36 23.64 18.30
C GLU A 36 -5.88 24.37 17.07
N VAL A 37 -6.80 25.33 17.23
CA VAL A 37 -7.36 26.12 16.14
C VAL A 37 -6.29 26.93 15.39
N MET A 38 -5.31 27.47 16.12
CA MET A 38 -4.24 28.28 15.54
C MET A 38 -3.04 27.45 15.07
N HIS A 39 -3.07 26.12 15.22
CA HIS A 39 -1.95 25.21 14.94
C HIS A 39 -0.62 25.60 15.62
N ILE A 40 -0.67 26.12 16.86
CA ILE A 40 0.50 26.58 17.61
C ILE A 40 0.95 25.50 18.60
N GLY A 41 2.22 25.08 18.52
CA GLY A 41 2.86 24.15 19.47
C GLY A 41 2.64 22.66 19.18
N ASN A 42 3.35 21.81 19.94
CA ASN A 42 3.32 20.35 19.77
C ASN A 42 2.02 19.72 20.27
N PHE A 43 1.52 18.70 19.57
CA PHE A 43 0.28 17.97 19.90
C PHE A 43 0.23 17.48 21.35
N THR A 44 1.34 16.95 21.87
CA THR A 44 1.47 16.47 23.25
C THR A 44 1.20 17.58 24.28
N LEU A 45 1.67 18.80 24.02
CA LEU A 45 1.46 19.94 24.90
C LEU A 45 -0.02 20.33 24.96
N LYS A 46 -0.71 20.28 23.81
CA LYS A 46 -2.14 20.60 23.71
C LYS A 46 -3.01 19.62 24.49
N ILE A 47 -2.75 18.32 24.34
CA ILE A 47 -3.42 17.26 25.10
C ILE A 47 -3.14 17.42 26.59
N PHE A 48 -1.90 17.69 26.97
CA PHE A 48 -1.54 17.88 28.38
C PHE A 48 -2.30 19.05 29.02
N MET A 49 -2.41 20.19 28.32
CA MET A 49 -3.19 21.34 28.80
C MET A 49 -4.68 21.01 28.96
N PHE A 50 -5.26 20.28 28.00
CA PHE A 50 -6.65 19.85 28.05
C PHE A 50 -6.92 18.90 29.23
N CYS A 51 -6.08 17.86 29.39
CA CYS A 51 -6.19 16.89 30.49
C CYS A 51 -5.99 17.54 31.86
N THR A 52 -5.05 18.48 31.97
CA THR A 52 -4.79 19.22 33.21
C THR A 52 -5.97 20.12 33.57
N GLY A 53 -6.53 20.85 32.60
CA GLY A 53 -7.71 21.68 32.82
C GLY A 53 -8.94 20.87 33.24
N LEU A 54 -9.19 19.73 32.58
CA LEU A 54 -10.25 18.80 32.98
C LEU A 54 -10.01 18.23 34.39
N GLY A 55 -8.76 17.89 34.71
CA GLY A 55 -8.35 17.40 36.03
C GLY A 55 -8.60 18.40 37.15
N MET A 56 -8.37 19.71 36.92
CA MET A 56 -8.69 20.77 37.88
C MET A 56 -10.20 20.90 38.11
N ILE A 57 -11.01 20.86 37.05
CA ILE A 57 -12.47 20.95 37.14
C ILE A 57 -13.02 19.74 37.92
N LEU A 58 -12.61 18.52 37.54
CA LEU A 58 -13.05 17.30 38.22
C LEU A 58 -12.55 17.21 39.66
N GLY A 59 -11.36 17.77 39.96
CA GLY A 59 -10.85 17.91 41.32
C GLY A 59 -11.69 18.85 42.17
N ALA A 60 -12.23 19.93 41.58
CA ALA A 60 -13.13 20.86 42.24
C ALA A 60 -14.47 20.21 42.65
N PHE A 61 -14.97 19.25 41.87
CA PHE A 61 -16.17 18.46 42.22
C PHE A 61 -15.93 17.38 43.28
N GLY A 62 -14.72 17.28 43.84
CA GLY A 62 -14.48 16.56 45.09
C GLY A 62 -14.46 15.03 44.97
N SER A 63 -14.18 14.46 43.81
CA SER A 63 -13.95 13.01 43.66
C SER A 63 -12.68 12.59 44.42
N LYS A 64 -12.83 12.22 45.69
CA LYS A 64 -11.74 11.69 46.53
C LYS A 64 -11.75 10.17 46.43
N ALA A 65 -10.71 9.60 45.82
CA ALA A 65 -10.35 8.19 46.01
C ALA A 65 -9.14 8.17 46.95
N SER A 66 -9.30 7.65 48.16
CA SER A 66 -8.19 7.50 49.11
C SER A 66 -7.60 6.10 49.00
N VAL A 67 -6.35 5.99 48.59
CA VAL A 67 -5.57 4.75 48.72
C VAL A 67 -4.65 4.91 49.92
N THR A 68 -4.91 4.16 50.98
CA THR A 68 -4.07 4.14 52.18
C THR A 68 -2.90 3.17 51.98
N LEU A 69 -1.68 3.70 51.79
CA LEU A 69 -0.46 2.92 51.98
C LEU A 69 -0.01 2.97 53.45
N PRO A 70 0.60 1.91 53.99
CA PRO A 70 1.03 1.87 55.38
C PRO A 70 2.16 2.89 55.61
N GLY A 71 1.93 3.87 56.49
CA GLY A 71 2.97 4.77 56.99
C GLY A 71 2.96 6.21 56.46
N GLN A 72 2.20 6.53 55.40
CA GLN A 72 2.02 7.92 54.94
C GLN A 72 0.62 8.13 54.33
N SER A 73 -0.17 9.04 54.90
CA SER A 73 -1.48 9.45 54.37
C SER A 73 -1.32 10.53 53.30
N MET A 74 -0.81 10.15 52.12
CA MET A 74 -0.82 11.05 50.97
C MET A 74 -2.22 11.05 50.36
N THR A 75 -2.95 12.16 50.48
CA THR A 75 -4.24 12.32 49.81
C THR A 75 -3.98 12.70 48.36
N ILE A 76 -3.80 11.70 47.51
CA ILE A 76 -3.72 11.90 46.07
C ILE A 76 -5.15 12.18 45.59
N ILE A 77 -5.39 13.38 45.06
CA ILE A 77 -6.68 13.76 44.46
C ILE A 77 -6.92 12.83 43.27
N GLY A 78 -7.92 11.96 43.38
CA GLY A 78 -8.15 10.82 42.48
C GLY A 78 -8.25 11.19 41.00
N CYS A 79 -8.69 12.41 40.66
CA CYS A 79 -8.81 12.87 39.27
C CYS A 79 -7.48 13.21 38.61
N ALA A 80 -6.49 13.71 39.35
CA ALA A 80 -5.16 13.99 38.79
C ALA A 80 -4.41 12.68 38.51
N ALA A 81 -4.52 11.71 39.42
CA ALA A 81 -4.00 10.37 39.19
C ALA A 81 -4.71 9.68 38.01
N LEU A 82 -6.04 9.81 37.90
CA LEU A 82 -6.77 9.23 36.77
C LEU A 82 -6.41 9.90 35.44
N ALA A 83 -6.24 11.23 35.40
CA ALA A 83 -5.82 11.94 34.19
C ALA A 83 -4.40 11.58 33.78
N VAL A 84 -3.48 11.43 34.75
CA VAL A 84 -2.12 10.95 34.51
C VAL A 84 -2.13 9.49 34.05
N VAL A 85 -2.93 8.62 34.67
CA VAL A 85 -3.07 7.21 34.28
C VAL A 85 -3.70 7.09 32.90
N ILE A 86 -4.75 7.85 32.58
CA ILE A 86 -5.35 7.89 31.24
C ILE A 86 -4.35 8.47 30.23
N PHE A 87 -3.60 9.51 30.57
CA PHE A 87 -2.55 10.06 29.72
C PHE A 87 -1.45 9.03 29.46
N PHE A 88 -0.99 8.30 30.48
CA PHE A 88 -0.05 7.19 30.31
C PHE A 88 -0.65 6.04 29.52
N ILE A 89 -1.92 5.68 29.71
CA ILE A 89 -2.62 4.63 28.92
C ILE A 89 -2.79 5.08 27.47
N ILE A 90 -3.07 6.36 27.22
CA ILE A 90 -3.18 6.92 25.87
C ILE A 90 -1.80 6.96 25.23
N LEU A 91 -0.77 7.42 25.93
CA LEU A 91 0.60 7.41 25.44
C LEU A 91 1.09 5.99 25.16
N ASP A 92 0.89 5.04 26.08
CA ASP A 92 1.22 3.61 25.91
C ASP A 92 0.45 2.99 24.73
N ARG A 93 -0.83 3.33 24.56
CA ARG A 93 -1.61 2.97 23.37
C ARG A 93 -1.22 3.73 22.09
N MET A 94 -0.48 4.83 22.18
CA MET A 94 -0.06 5.62 21.03
C MET A 94 1.36 5.29 20.59
N ASP A 95 2.26 4.98 21.52
CA ASP A 95 3.65 4.57 21.28
C ASP A 95 3.72 3.21 20.59
N GLY A 96 2.75 2.32 20.84
CA GLY A 96 2.80 0.92 20.39
C GLY A 96 1.99 0.55 19.14
N ARG A 97 1.70 1.47 18.20
CA ARG A 97 0.77 1.13 17.08
C ARG A 97 1.22 1.49 15.67
N TYR A 98 2.41 2.04 15.50
CA TYR A 98 2.92 2.35 14.17
C TYR A 98 4.32 1.78 13.96
N LEU A 99 4.61 1.51 12.70
CA LEU A 99 5.92 1.20 12.18
C LEU A 99 6.35 2.38 11.31
N ARG A 100 7.58 2.86 11.51
CA ARG A 100 8.18 3.83 10.59
C ARG A 100 9.00 3.07 9.56
N ILE A 101 8.70 3.26 8.27
CA ILE A 101 9.52 2.73 7.17
C ILE A 101 10.31 3.89 6.59
N LYS A 102 11.63 3.81 6.64
CA LYS A 102 12.54 4.82 6.08
C LYS A 102 13.23 4.24 4.87
N ILE A 103 13.03 4.85 3.71
CA ILE A 103 13.66 4.46 2.45
C ILE A 103 14.76 5.47 2.11
N GLU A 104 16.00 5.01 2.06
CA GLU A 104 17.20 5.78 1.69
C GLU A 104 17.71 5.39 0.29
N GLY A 105 18.77 6.04 -0.19
CA GLY A 105 19.38 5.78 -1.50
C GLY A 105 19.01 6.82 -2.54
N ASP A 106 18.58 6.39 -3.73
CA ASP A 106 18.32 7.26 -4.88
C ASP A 106 16.95 7.97 -4.80
N THR A 107 16.71 8.70 -3.71
CA THR A 107 15.38 9.23 -3.37
C THR A 107 15.18 10.71 -3.70
N ARG A 108 16.22 11.42 -4.15
CA ARG A 108 16.21 12.91 -4.26
C ARG A 108 15.09 13.45 -5.15
N GLU A 109 14.81 12.79 -6.26
CA GLU A 109 13.79 13.19 -7.24
C GLU A 109 12.59 12.25 -7.27
N ALA A 110 12.55 11.29 -6.35
CA ALA A 110 11.51 10.28 -6.28
C ALA A 110 10.32 10.75 -5.44
N THR A 111 9.12 10.55 -5.96
CA THR A 111 7.88 10.56 -5.18
C THR A 111 7.47 9.12 -4.96
N MET A 112 7.19 8.74 -3.71
CA MET A 112 6.94 7.36 -3.36
C MET A 112 5.56 7.20 -2.70
N VAL A 113 4.82 6.18 -3.12
CA VAL A 113 3.53 5.79 -2.52
C VAL A 113 3.64 4.34 -2.08
N PHE A 114 3.39 4.08 -0.81
CA PHE A 114 3.38 2.73 -0.26
C PHE A 114 1.93 2.27 -0.11
N GLU A 115 1.64 1.07 -0.59
CA GLU A 115 0.28 0.56 -0.74
C GLU A 115 0.09 -0.73 0.07
N GLY A 116 -0.87 -0.69 0.97
CA GLY A 116 -1.51 -1.87 1.54
C GLY A 116 -3.01 -1.77 1.30
N ASP A 117 -3.82 -2.15 2.28
CA ASP A 117 -5.28 -2.03 2.16
C ASP A 117 -5.75 -0.58 2.07
N ASN A 118 -4.96 0.32 2.63
CA ASN A 118 -5.04 1.75 2.41
C ASN A 118 -3.71 2.28 1.85
N ASP A 119 -3.75 3.54 1.42
CA ASP A 119 -2.57 4.26 0.96
C ASP A 119 -1.80 4.84 2.13
N PHE A 120 -0.52 4.50 2.19
CA PHE A 120 0.39 5.09 3.15
C PHE A 120 1.15 6.21 2.46
N PHE A 121 0.74 7.43 2.74
CA PHE A 121 1.47 8.62 2.32
C PHE A 121 2.73 8.74 3.16
N GLY A 122 3.86 8.91 2.47
CA GLY A 122 5.11 9.23 3.12
C GLY A 122 5.49 10.69 2.93
N SER A 123 6.50 11.12 3.67
CA SER A 123 7.08 12.44 3.57
C SER A 123 8.50 12.34 3.04
N ARG A 124 8.82 13.16 2.04
CA ARG A 124 10.18 13.30 1.54
C ARG A 124 11.02 14.11 2.52
N LEU A 125 12.11 13.52 2.99
CA LEU A 125 13.20 14.19 3.70
C LEU A 125 14.37 14.45 2.74
N LYS A 126 15.43 15.12 3.22
CA LYS A 126 16.56 15.55 2.37
C LYS A 126 17.28 14.39 1.66
N THR A 127 17.33 13.22 2.29
CA THR A 127 18.05 12.02 1.80
C THR A 127 17.26 10.73 1.99
N SER A 128 16.00 10.82 2.42
CA SER A 128 15.16 9.65 2.69
C SER A 128 13.70 9.97 2.44
N TYR A 129 12.91 8.92 2.32
CA TYR A 129 11.46 8.98 2.23
C TYR A 129 10.89 8.17 3.39
N ASP A 130 10.00 8.78 4.17
CA ASP A 130 9.53 8.19 5.43
C ASP A 130 8.04 7.90 5.36
N PHE A 131 7.65 6.68 5.70
CA PHE A 131 6.27 6.25 5.82
C PHE A 131 5.94 5.92 7.27
N VAL A 132 4.69 6.14 7.65
CA VAL A 132 4.13 5.68 8.91
C VAL A 132 3.01 4.71 8.57
N VAL A 133 3.14 3.47 9.04
CA VAL A 133 2.22 2.38 8.75
C VAL A 133 1.66 1.84 10.05
N PHE A 134 0.34 1.66 10.13
CA PHE A 134 -0.30 1.11 11.32
C PHE A 134 -0.67 -0.36 11.10
N ASP A 135 -0.58 -1.15 12.17
CA ASP A 135 -0.83 -2.61 12.13
C ASP A 135 -2.20 -2.96 11.53
N LYS A 136 -3.23 -2.25 12.00
CA LYS A 136 -4.63 -2.42 11.54
C LYS A 136 -4.85 -2.12 10.05
N ASP A 137 -3.90 -1.48 9.38
CA ASP A 137 -4.02 -1.07 7.98
C ASP A 137 -3.34 -2.09 7.02
N ILE A 138 -2.70 -3.14 7.55
CA ILE A 138 -2.08 -4.23 6.78
C ILE A 138 -2.82 -5.55 7.03
N VAL A 139 -3.82 -5.82 6.20
CA VAL A 139 -4.55 -7.09 6.11
C VAL A 139 -3.96 -7.96 4.99
N ARG A 140 -3.66 -7.37 3.83
CA ARG A 140 -3.13 -8.11 2.67
C ARG A 140 -1.73 -8.67 2.91
N LYS A 141 -1.43 -9.82 2.27
CA LYS A 141 -0.13 -10.49 2.40
C LYS A 141 0.97 -9.85 1.56
N LYS A 142 0.60 -9.20 0.46
CA LYS A 142 1.53 -8.55 -0.48
C LYS A 142 1.18 -7.07 -0.55
N LEU A 143 2.20 -6.25 -0.40
CA LEU A 143 2.15 -4.80 -0.43
C LEU A 143 2.84 -4.30 -1.69
N ALA A 144 2.54 -3.08 -2.10
CA ALA A 144 3.19 -2.45 -3.23
C ALA A 144 3.89 -1.15 -2.85
N LEU A 145 4.96 -0.84 -3.59
CA LEU A 145 5.62 0.47 -3.54
C LEU A 145 5.69 1.01 -4.97
N ILE A 146 5.16 2.22 -5.17
CA ILE A 146 5.26 2.92 -6.44
C ILE A 146 6.26 4.05 -6.26
N VAL A 147 7.33 4.02 -7.04
CA VAL A 147 8.36 5.07 -7.08
C VAL A 147 8.24 5.81 -8.41
N SER A 148 7.83 7.07 -8.36
CA SER A 148 7.71 7.96 -9.53
C SER A 148 8.93 8.87 -9.62
N ILE A 149 9.63 8.84 -10.75
CA ILE A 149 10.80 9.69 -11.05
C ILE A 149 10.52 10.41 -12.37
N GLY A 150 10.11 11.68 -12.29
CA GLY A 150 9.56 12.41 -13.42
C GLY A 150 8.33 11.69 -13.99
N ASP A 151 8.38 11.32 -15.26
CA ASP A 151 7.31 10.57 -15.95
C ASP A 151 7.43 9.05 -15.83
N ARG A 152 8.54 8.54 -15.30
CA ARG A 152 8.77 7.10 -15.15
C ARG A 152 8.27 6.58 -13.82
N GLU A 153 7.80 5.34 -13.84
CA GLU A 153 7.35 4.63 -12.65
C GLU A 153 8.07 3.30 -12.49
N GLN A 154 8.56 3.06 -11.28
CA GLN A 154 9.04 1.78 -10.82
C GLN A 154 8.03 1.22 -9.82
N ILE A 155 7.33 0.16 -10.24
CA ILE A 155 6.24 -0.45 -9.48
C ILE A 155 6.74 -1.77 -8.90
N PHE A 156 6.85 -1.82 -7.58
CA PHE A 156 7.20 -3.01 -6.82
C PHE A 156 5.91 -3.61 -6.25
N SER A 157 5.32 -4.61 -6.88
CA SER A 157 3.98 -5.10 -6.45
C SER A 157 4.02 -6.29 -5.50
N CYS A 158 5.21 -6.74 -5.09
CA CYS A 158 5.37 -8.00 -4.37
C CYS A 158 6.20 -7.91 -3.09
N ILE A 159 5.95 -6.89 -2.27
CA ILE A 159 6.59 -6.74 -0.96
C ILE A 159 5.83 -7.60 0.05
N ASP A 160 6.50 -8.53 0.74
CA ASP A 160 5.82 -9.41 1.69
C ASP A 160 5.49 -8.67 3.01
N ALA A 161 4.21 -8.63 3.37
CA ALA A 161 3.76 -8.03 4.63
C ALA A 161 4.38 -8.73 5.86
N ALA A 162 4.77 -10.01 5.74
CA ALA A 162 5.45 -10.73 6.81
C ALA A 162 6.81 -10.14 7.19
N LEU A 163 7.43 -9.33 6.32
CA LEU A 163 8.65 -8.59 6.64
C LEU A 163 8.41 -7.43 7.61
N LEU A 164 7.19 -6.88 7.60
CA LEU A 164 6.80 -5.76 8.45
C LEU A 164 6.22 -6.22 9.79
N ARG A 165 5.46 -7.32 9.79
CA ARG A 165 4.72 -7.84 10.96
C ARG A 165 5.52 -7.91 12.27
N PRO A 166 6.79 -8.37 12.29
CA PRO A 166 7.58 -8.40 13.53
C PRO A 166 7.84 -7.03 14.16
N TYR A 167 7.72 -5.96 13.37
CA TYR A 167 7.99 -4.58 13.76
C TYR A 167 6.72 -3.74 13.89
N LEU A 168 5.54 -4.32 13.62
CA LEU A 168 4.27 -3.59 13.75
C LEU A 168 3.98 -3.32 15.22
N GLY A 169 3.78 -2.05 15.54
CA GLY A 169 3.55 -1.61 16.92
C GLY A 169 4.78 -1.61 17.82
N SER A 170 5.99 -1.85 17.29
CA SER A 170 7.23 -1.73 18.07
C SER A 170 7.72 -0.28 18.18
N GLY A 171 7.22 0.62 17.32
CA GLY A 171 7.76 1.99 17.19
C GLY A 171 9.13 2.04 16.50
N ASP A 172 9.67 0.89 16.09
CA ASP A 172 10.95 0.80 15.41
C ASP A 172 10.91 1.47 14.03
N THR A 173 12.11 1.78 13.52
CA THR A 173 12.29 2.24 12.16
C THR A 173 12.90 1.14 11.32
N LEU A 174 12.13 0.62 10.35
CA LEU A 174 12.63 -0.26 9.32
C LEU A 174 13.36 0.58 8.26
N GLN A 175 14.64 0.28 8.03
CA GLN A 175 15.46 0.97 7.05
C GLN A 175 15.62 0.13 5.79
N TRP A 176 15.17 0.68 4.67
CA TRP A 176 15.35 0.10 3.34
C TRP A 176 16.15 1.04 2.45
N ARG A 177 16.80 0.47 1.45
CA ARG A 177 17.63 1.18 0.49
C ARG A 177 17.09 0.95 -0.92
N TYR A 178 16.69 2.03 -1.56
CA TYR A 178 16.23 2.06 -2.95
C TYR A 178 17.41 2.34 -3.89
N ASN A 179 17.58 1.48 -4.89
CA ASN A 179 18.52 1.66 -5.99
C ASN A 179 17.75 1.85 -7.29
N SER A 180 17.91 3.03 -7.90
CA SER A 180 17.19 3.39 -9.12
C SER A 180 17.69 2.66 -10.36
N GLN A 181 18.98 2.30 -10.40
CA GLN A 181 19.63 1.65 -11.54
C GLN A 181 19.29 0.16 -11.63
N ASP A 182 19.35 -0.55 -10.50
CA ASP A 182 18.99 -1.98 -10.44
C ASP A 182 17.48 -2.19 -10.18
N ALA A 183 16.73 -1.10 -9.99
CA ALA A 183 15.29 -1.12 -9.72
C ALA A 183 14.96 -2.10 -8.57
N SER A 184 15.74 -2.02 -7.51
CA SER A 184 15.73 -2.93 -6.37
C SER A 184 15.58 -2.18 -5.05
N LEU A 185 14.94 -2.87 -4.10
CA LEU A 185 14.75 -2.42 -2.73
C LEU A 185 15.42 -3.45 -1.83
N ASN A 186 16.41 -3.02 -1.05
CA ASN A 186 17.18 -3.88 -0.15
C ASN A 186 17.00 -3.43 1.29
N ASP A 187 17.24 -4.31 2.26
CA ASP A 187 17.38 -3.91 3.67
C ASP A 187 18.77 -3.35 3.98
N GLU A 188 18.99 -2.98 5.24
CA GLU A 188 20.26 -2.49 5.76
C GLU A 188 21.44 -3.48 5.60
N THR A 189 21.15 -4.78 5.52
CA THR A 189 22.14 -5.84 5.30
C THR A 189 22.42 -6.10 3.82
N ASN A 190 21.82 -5.29 2.93
CA ASN A 190 21.83 -5.46 1.49
C ASN A 190 21.14 -6.73 0.99
N LYS A 191 20.23 -7.29 1.78
CA LYS A 191 19.37 -8.39 1.35
C LYS A 191 18.20 -7.83 0.54
N LEU A 192 17.92 -8.46 -0.60
CA LEU A 192 16.83 -8.06 -1.49
C LEU A 192 15.47 -8.22 -0.80
N ILE A 193 14.72 -7.12 -0.71
CA ILE A 193 13.33 -7.06 -0.24
C ILE A 193 12.37 -7.23 -1.41
N ALA A 194 12.57 -6.45 -2.48
CA ALA A 194 11.75 -6.52 -3.69
C ALA A 194 12.50 -6.01 -4.91
N LYS A 195 12.09 -6.50 -6.09
CA LYS A 195 12.50 -5.98 -7.40
C LYS A 195 11.27 -5.48 -8.15
N VAL A 196 11.46 -4.53 -9.05
CA VAL A 196 10.37 -3.99 -9.88
C VAL A 196 9.69 -5.10 -10.68
N GLY A 197 8.36 -5.06 -10.69
CA GLY A 197 7.51 -5.98 -11.43
C GLY A 197 6.33 -6.50 -10.60
N PRO A 198 5.43 -7.24 -11.26
CA PRO A 198 4.32 -7.90 -10.58
C PRO A 198 4.79 -9.09 -9.74
N CYS A 199 3.90 -9.59 -8.87
CA CYS A 199 4.12 -10.90 -8.25
C CYS A 199 4.13 -12.00 -9.33
N LEU A 200 5.18 -12.83 -9.33
CA LEU A 200 5.22 -14.03 -10.17
C LEU A 200 4.21 -15.04 -9.63
N SER A 201 3.36 -15.56 -10.52
CA SER A 201 2.34 -16.58 -10.22
C SER A 201 2.98 -17.89 -9.75
N GLY A 202 3.23 -17.98 -8.44
CA GLY A 202 3.77 -19.17 -7.76
C GLY A 202 3.41 -19.25 -6.28
N THR A 203 2.55 -18.37 -5.78
CA THR A 203 1.95 -18.41 -4.43
C THR A 203 0.70 -17.51 -4.42
N SER A 204 -0.34 -17.89 -5.16
CA SER A 204 -1.63 -17.26 -5.02
C SER A 204 -2.26 -17.71 -3.70
N THR A 205 -2.48 -16.78 -2.77
CA THR A 205 -3.73 -16.83 -2.01
C THR A 205 -4.57 -15.70 -2.55
N GLY A 206 -5.63 -16.08 -3.27
CA GLY A 206 -6.62 -15.16 -3.78
C GLY A 206 -7.11 -14.23 -2.68
N VAL A 207 -7.13 -12.95 -3.00
CA VAL A 207 -7.92 -11.98 -2.24
C VAL A 207 -9.27 -11.96 -2.93
N VAL A 208 -10.20 -12.75 -2.40
CA VAL A 208 -11.61 -12.42 -2.55
C VAL A 208 -11.80 -11.21 -1.64
N VAL A 209 -11.98 -10.03 -2.24
CA VAL A 209 -12.51 -8.89 -1.50
C VAL A 209 -13.98 -9.22 -1.23
N GLU A 210 -14.24 -9.86 -0.09
CA GLU A 210 -15.59 -9.88 0.47
C GLU A 210 -15.92 -8.44 0.89
N VAL A 211 -16.70 -7.77 0.04
CA VAL A 211 -17.34 -6.51 0.40
C VAL A 211 -18.24 -6.81 1.60
N MET A 212 -17.92 -6.23 2.77
CA MET A 212 -18.83 -6.30 3.91
C MET A 212 -20.17 -5.66 3.51
N PRO A 213 -21.31 -6.32 3.74
CA PRO A 213 -22.59 -5.65 3.59
C PRO A 213 -22.67 -4.54 4.64
N ALA A 214 -23.16 -3.37 4.21
CA ALA A 214 -23.36 -2.22 5.06
C ALA A 214 -24.13 -2.61 6.33
N ILE A 215 -23.52 -2.32 7.48
CA ILE A 215 -24.13 -2.54 8.79
C ILE A 215 -25.29 -1.55 8.92
N ASN A 216 -26.50 -2.03 8.64
CA ASN A 216 -27.71 -1.29 8.86
C ASN A 216 -28.04 -1.35 10.35
N GLY A 217 -27.86 -0.24 11.05
CA GLY A 217 -28.41 -0.05 12.39
C GLY A 217 -27.39 0.25 13.47
N SER A 218 -26.93 1.49 13.52
CA SER A 218 -26.70 2.16 14.81
C SER A 218 -26.81 3.66 14.60
N SER A 219 -27.87 4.20 15.18
CA SER A 219 -28.12 5.62 15.34
C SER A 219 -26.85 6.30 15.88
N TRP A 220 -26.37 7.31 15.13
CA TRP A 220 -25.50 8.44 15.51
C TRP A 220 -24.37 8.64 14.49
N SER A 221 -24.72 9.08 13.28
CA SER A 221 -23.78 9.77 12.39
C SER A 221 -24.27 11.21 12.18
N LEU A 222 -23.51 12.18 12.70
CA LEU A 222 -23.66 13.60 12.42
C LEU A 222 -22.90 14.05 11.16
N PHE A 223 -22.39 13.10 10.38
CA PHE A 223 -21.83 13.35 9.06
C PHE A 223 -22.48 12.34 8.09
N GLN A 224 -23.67 12.69 7.58
CA GLN A 224 -24.16 12.09 6.36
C GLN A 224 -23.32 12.66 5.21
N THR A 225 -22.19 12.02 4.91
CA THR A 225 -21.68 12.05 3.55
C THR A 225 -22.74 11.37 2.69
N ALA A 226 -23.53 12.18 1.99
CA ALA A 226 -24.30 11.70 0.86
C ALA A 226 -23.29 11.12 -0.12
N TYR A 227 -23.15 9.81 -0.17
CA TYR A 227 -22.60 9.16 -1.34
C TYR A 227 -23.62 9.45 -2.45
N ALA A 228 -23.27 10.36 -3.36
CA ALA A 228 -23.94 10.40 -4.65
C ALA A 228 -23.83 8.99 -5.24
N ASP A 229 -24.90 8.50 -5.89
CA ASP A 229 -24.78 7.40 -6.85
C ASP A 229 -23.83 7.89 -7.95
N GLU A 230 -22.52 7.78 -7.73
CA GLU A 230 -21.52 8.06 -8.74
C GLU A 230 -21.59 6.93 -9.77
N GLU A 231 -21.97 7.29 -10.99
CA GLU A 231 -21.86 6.43 -12.14
C GLU A 231 -20.41 5.91 -12.20
N THR A 232 -20.24 4.58 -12.14
CA THR A 232 -18.90 4.00 -12.14
C THR A 232 -18.16 4.42 -13.41
N PRO A 233 -16.92 4.93 -13.33
CA PRO A 233 -16.21 5.43 -14.49
C PRO A 233 -16.18 4.41 -15.63
N THR A 234 -16.37 4.89 -16.86
CA THR A 234 -16.32 4.07 -18.07
C THR A 234 -14.89 3.56 -18.35
N VAL A 235 -14.75 2.55 -19.22
CA VAL A 235 -13.42 2.05 -19.62
C VAL A 235 -12.58 3.17 -20.25
N ASP A 236 -13.19 4.02 -21.07
CA ASP A 236 -12.48 5.12 -21.75
C ASP A 236 -12.02 6.21 -20.78
N GLU A 237 -12.85 6.57 -19.80
CA GLU A 237 -12.46 7.51 -18.74
C GLU A 237 -11.29 6.97 -17.91
N LEU A 238 -11.33 5.68 -17.54
CA LEU A 238 -10.23 5.06 -16.82
C LEU A 238 -8.95 5.00 -17.67
N ILE A 239 -9.05 4.71 -18.96
CA ILE A 239 -7.90 4.74 -19.88
C ILE A 239 -7.30 6.14 -19.96
N ASN A 240 -8.13 7.19 -19.99
CA ASN A 240 -7.65 8.57 -19.94
C ASN A 240 -6.96 8.88 -18.60
N ASN A 241 -7.51 8.38 -17.50
CA ASN A 241 -6.94 8.54 -16.16
C ASN A 241 -5.57 7.86 -16.00
N LEU A 242 -5.22 6.86 -16.83
CA LEU A 242 -3.87 6.29 -16.88
C LEU A 242 -2.79 7.33 -17.23
N ASN A 243 -3.15 8.45 -17.84
CA ASN A 243 -2.23 9.54 -18.18
C ASN A 243 -2.27 10.73 -17.19
N SER A 244 -3.06 10.65 -16.13
CA SER A 244 -3.16 11.71 -15.11
C SER A 244 -1.81 12.06 -14.51
N ASP A 245 -1.63 13.30 -14.03
CA ASP A 245 -0.45 13.70 -13.25
C ASP A 245 -0.46 13.13 -11.83
N SER A 246 -1.64 12.83 -11.30
CA SER A 246 -1.78 12.21 -9.98
C SER A 246 -1.49 10.70 -10.05
N THR A 247 -0.44 10.25 -9.36
CA THR A 247 -0.12 8.82 -9.22
C THR A 247 -1.28 8.03 -8.61
N TYR A 248 -2.04 8.66 -7.70
CA TYR A 248 -3.26 8.07 -7.12
C TYR A 248 -4.30 7.76 -8.20
N VAL A 249 -4.62 8.75 -9.05
CA VAL A 249 -5.61 8.60 -10.13
C VAL A 249 -5.17 7.55 -11.15
N ARG A 250 -3.87 7.54 -11.52
CA ARG A 250 -3.34 6.51 -12.43
C ARG A 250 -3.46 5.11 -11.86
N ARG A 251 -3.17 4.94 -10.57
CA ARG A 251 -3.26 3.64 -9.91
C ARG A 251 -4.70 3.18 -9.77
N ASP A 252 -5.58 4.06 -9.29
CA ASP A 252 -7.01 3.75 -9.15
C ASP A 252 -7.59 3.31 -10.50
N ALA A 253 -7.23 4.02 -11.56
CA ALA A 253 -7.58 3.64 -12.92
C ALA A 253 -7.09 2.24 -13.30
N ARG A 254 -5.84 1.87 -12.95
CA ARG A 254 -5.31 0.53 -13.24
C ARG A 254 -6.11 -0.56 -12.54
N SER A 255 -6.40 -0.36 -11.25
CA SER A 255 -7.15 -1.30 -10.42
C SER A 255 -8.58 -1.47 -10.91
N GLU A 256 -9.26 -0.36 -11.23
CA GLU A 256 -10.63 -0.40 -11.74
C GLU A 256 -10.69 -1.03 -13.14
N LEU A 257 -9.71 -0.79 -14.01
CA LEU A 257 -9.60 -1.50 -15.28
C LEU A 257 -9.37 -3.01 -15.08
N GLY A 258 -8.54 -3.40 -14.11
CA GLY A 258 -8.32 -4.79 -13.71
C GLY A 258 -9.62 -5.46 -13.25
N LYS A 259 -10.39 -4.79 -12.38
CA LYS A 259 -11.71 -5.25 -11.89
C LYS A 259 -12.76 -5.34 -12.99
N LYS A 260 -12.75 -4.40 -13.94
CA LYS A 260 -13.65 -4.45 -15.11
C LYS A 260 -13.41 -5.70 -15.96
N GLY A 261 -12.19 -6.24 -16.00
CA GLY A 261 -11.91 -7.52 -16.66
C GLY A 261 -11.93 -7.41 -18.19
N MET A 262 -12.48 -8.44 -18.85
CA MET A 262 -12.54 -8.53 -20.32
C MET A 262 -13.08 -7.29 -21.07
N PRO A 263 -14.12 -6.57 -20.61
CA PRO A 263 -14.53 -5.30 -21.21
C PRO A 263 -13.41 -4.29 -21.44
N ALA A 264 -12.37 -4.29 -20.60
CA ALA A 264 -11.22 -3.40 -20.74
C ALA A 264 -10.11 -3.98 -21.64
N ALA A 265 -10.08 -5.30 -21.89
CA ALA A 265 -8.94 -5.97 -22.52
C ALA A 265 -8.59 -5.42 -23.92
N ARG A 266 -9.58 -5.32 -24.81
CA ARG A 266 -9.35 -4.90 -26.21
C ARG A 266 -8.92 -3.42 -26.32
N PRO A 267 -9.55 -2.47 -25.61
CA PRO A 267 -9.04 -1.11 -25.49
C PRO A 267 -7.61 -1.01 -24.93
N LEU A 268 -7.28 -1.79 -23.89
CA LEU A 268 -5.93 -1.76 -23.31
C LEU A 268 -4.87 -2.30 -24.26
N LEU A 269 -5.16 -3.41 -24.95
CA LEU A 269 -4.26 -3.96 -25.97
C LEU A 269 -4.01 -2.96 -27.10
N ALA A 270 -5.04 -2.22 -27.54
CA ALA A 270 -4.86 -1.14 -28.53
C ALA A 270 -3.92 -0.02 -28.03
N LYS A 271 -3.92 0.31 -26.73
CA LYS A 271 -2.97 1.27 -26.14
C LYS A 271 -1.54 0.72 -26.05
N VAL A 272 -1.37 -0.59 -25.86
CA VAL A 272 -0.05 -1.23 -25.92
C VAL A 272 0.53 -1.16 -27.33
N GLN A 273 -0.28 -1.46 -28.35
CA GLN A 273 0.11 -1.42 -29.76
C GLN A 273 0.42 0.00 -30.27
N SER A 274 -0.36 0.99 -29.84
CA SER A 274 -0.28 2.36 -30.34
C SER A 274 1.10 2.99 -30.10
N THR A 275 1.64 3.60 -31.16
CA THR A 275 2.87 4.40 -31.10
C THR A 275 2.65 5.75 -30.43
N ASP A 276 1.42 6.27 -30.48
CA ASP A 276 1.06 7.60 -29.97
C ASP A 276 0.67 7.57 -28.47
N SER A 277 0.56 6.37 -27.89
CA SER A 277 0.25 6.23 -26.47
C SER A 277 1.43 6.67 -25.61
N SER A 278 1.16 7.56 -24.66
CA SER A 278 2.15 8.02 -23.69
C SER A 278 2.74 6.84 -22.89
N TYR A 279 3.92 7.04 -22.33
CA TYR A 279 4.54 6.07 -21.43
C TYR A 279 3.58 5.62 -20.32
N ARG A 280 2.94 6.58 -19.63
CA ARG A 280 2.03 6.33 -18.51
C ARG A 280 0.82 5.48 -18.91
N THR A 281 0.24 5.78 -20.08
CA THR A 281 -0.89 5.01 -20.64
C THR A 281 -0.46 3.59 -20.99
N LYS A 282 0.70 3.43 -21.65
CA LYS A 282 1.21 2.12 -22.07
C LYS A 282 1.56 1.24 -20.88
N LEU A 283 2.27 1.80 -19.89
CA LEU A 283 2.57 1.09 -18.65
C LEU A 283 1.28 0.73 -17.90
N GLY A 284 0.35 1.68 -17.75
CA GLY A 284 -0.94 1.43 -17.12
C GLY A 284 -1.73 0.31 -17.80
N ALA A 285 -1.75 0.28 -19.12
CA ALA A 285 -2.40 -0.78 -19.89
C ALA A 285 -1.78 -2.16 -19.62
N LEU A 286 -0.45 -2.25 -19.56
CA LEU A 286 0.25 -3.51 -19.24
C LEU A 286 -0.03 -3.98 -17.80
N VAL A 287 -0.06 -3.06 -16.83
CA VAL A 287 -0.40 -3.37 -15.43
C VAL A 287 -1.82 -3.92 -15.35
N SER A 288 -2.80 -3.24 -15.94
CA SER A 288 -4.19 -3.68 -15.93
C SER A 288 -4.40 -4.99 -16.69
N LEU A 289 -3.76 -5.19 -17.85
CA LEU A 289 -3.81 -6.47 -18.57
C LEU A 289 -3.25 -7.62 -17.73
N ASN A 290 -2.18 -7.38 -16.99
CA ASN A 290 -1.63 -8.37 -16.06
C ASN A 290 -2.62 -8.67 -14.92
N GLU A 291 -3.28 -7.66 -14.35
CA GLU A 291 -4.32 -7.87 -13.34
C GLU A 291 -5.51 -8.69 -13.87
N ILE A 292 -5.98 -8.37 -15.09
CA ILE A 292 -7.04 -9.14 -15.77
C ILE A 292 -6.62 -10.60 -15.90
N ALA A 293 -5.40 -10.85 -16.39
CA ALA A 293 -4.88 -12.21 -16.59
C ALA A 293 -4.70 -13.00 -15.28
N GLN A 294 -4.45 -12.33 -14.14
CA GLN A 294 -4.25 -12.95 -12.83
C GLN A 294 -5.55 -13.09 -12.01
N SER A 295 -6.60 -12.33 -12.32
CA SER A 295 -7.82 -12.24 -11.51
C SER A 295 -8.48 -13.61 -11.23
N ASN A 296 -8.53 -14.51 -12.22
CA ASN A 296 -8.83 -15.93 -12.06
C ASN A 296 -8.43 -16.73 -13.31
N ALA A 297 -8.38 -18.06 -13.19
CA ALA A 297 -7.95 -18.96 -14.27
C ALA A 297 -8.80 -18.83 -15.57
N GLY A 298 -10.09 -18.47 -15.46
CA GLY A 298 -10.96 -18.29 -16.62
C GLY A 298 -10.64 -17.03 -17.44
N GLN A 299 -10.18 -15.96 -16.77
CA GLN A 299 -9.87 -14.68 -17.41
C GLN A 299 -8.59 -14.74 -18.25
N SER A 300 -7.56 -15.49 -17.83
CA SER A 300 -6.38 -15.74 -18.68
C SER A 300 -6.76 -16.42 -20.00
N GLY A 301 -7.61 -17.46 -19.96
CA GLY A 301 -8.10 -18.12 -21.17
C GLY A 301 -8.95 -17.21 -22.07
N ALA A 302 -9.84 -16.42 -21.47
CA ALA A 302 -10.64 -15.44 -22.20
C ALA A 302 -9.78 -14.34 -22.84
N LEU A 303 -8.76 -13.86 -22.12
CA LEU A 303 -7.80 -12.89 -22.64
C LEU A 303 -7.01 -13.49 -23.79
N LYS A 304 -6.50 -14.71 -23.65
CA LYS A 304 -5.83 -15.46 -24.73
C LYS A 304 -6.70 -15.56 -25.99
N ALA A 305 -8.00 -15.79 -25.84
CA ALA A 305 -8.93 -15.91 -26.96
C ALA A 305 -9.15 -14.61 -27.76
N VAL A 306 -9.00 -13.44 -27.13
CA VAL A 306 -9.17 -12.12 -27.80
C VAL A 306 -7.87 -11.48 -28.24
N VAL A 307 -6.72 -12.03 -27.80
CA VAL A 307 -5.39 -11.58 -28.19
C VAL A 307 -5.09 -12.05 -29.61
N GLU A 308 -4.84 -11.08 -30.49
CA GLU A 308 -4.49 -11.27 -31.90
C GLU A 308 -2.97 -11.36 -32.07
N GLU A 309 -2.52 -11.71 -33.28
CA GLU A 309 -1.08 -11.84 -33.55
C GLU A 309 -0.32 -10.51 -33.35
N ASP A 310 -0.92 -9.39 -33.76
CA ASP A 310 -0.32 -8.07 -33.61
C ASP A 310 -0.25 -7.61 -32.15
N ASP A 311 -1.14 -8.11 -31.29
CA ASP A 311 -1.02 -7.94 -29.84
C ASP A 311 0.17 -8.70 -29.27
N LEU A 312 0.33 -9.96 -29.68
CA LEU A 312 1.46 -10.77 -29.24
C LEU A 312 2.77 -10.15 -29.70
N LYS A 313 2.84 -9.58 -30.91
CA LYS A 313 4.00 -8.81 -31.38
C LYS A 313 4.27 -7.60 -30.50
N ALA A 314 3.24 -6.80 -30.20
CA ALA A 314 3.39 -5.61 -29.35
C ALA A 314 3.82 -5.96 -27.91
N LEU A 315 3.24 -7.00 -27.33
CA LEU A 315 3.60 -7.51 -26.00
C LEU A 315 5.03 -8.08 -25.99
N THR A 316 5.42 -8.83 -27.03
CA THR A 316 6.78 -9.38 -27.18
C THR A 316 7.81 -8.25 -27.28
N LYS A 317 7.53 -7.24 -28.10
CA LYS A 317 8.36 -6.03 -28.19
C LYS A 317 8.46 -5.27 -26.86
N ALA A 318 7.35 -5.14 -26.12
CA ALA A 318 7.36 -4.53 -24.80
C ALA A 318 8.15 -5.36 -23.77
N SER A 319 8.15 -6.70 -23.89
CA SER A 319 8.89 -7.62 -23.01
C SER A 319 10.41 -7.56 -23.16
N VAL A 320 10.90 -6.80 -24.14
CA VAL A 320 12.33 -6.50 -24.35
C VAL A 320 12.65 -5.00 -24.30
N SER A 321 11.70 -4.18 -23.84
CA SER A 321 11.88 -2.75 -23.61
C SER A 321 13.08 -2.47 -22.70
N ASP A 322 13.81 -1.37 -22.94
CA ASP A 322 14.89 -0.90 -22.06
C ASP A 322 14.36 -0.49 -20.67
N ASP A 323 13.11 0.01 -20.60
CA ASP A 323 12.43 0.30 -19.34
C ASP A 323 12.05 -1.01 -18.63
N GLY A 324 12.69 -1.26 -17.48
CA GLY A 324 12.52 -2.49 -16.70
C GLY A 324 11.11 -2.73 -16.19
N THR A 325 10.33 -1.68 -15.89
CA THR A 325 8.95 -1.83 -15.43
C THR A 325 8.05 -2.30 -16.57
N VAL A 326 8.12 -1.62 -17.72
CA VAL A 326 7.40 -2.01 -18.95
C VAL A 326 7.76 -3.44 -19.33
N ARG A 327 9.05 -3.75 -19.31
CA ARG A 327 9.60 -5.07 -19.63
C ARG A 327 9.01 -6.15 -18.72
N SER A 328 9.05 -5.96 -17.40
CA SER A 328 8.53 -6.93 -16.42
C SER A 328 7.04 -7.18 -16.56
N TYR A 329 6.22 -6.14 -16.74
CA TYR A 329 4.77 -6.32 -16.86
C TYR A 329 4.38 -6.99 -18.18
N ALA A 330 4.99 -6.60 -19.31
CA ALA A 330 4.74 -7.24 -20.60
C ALA A 330 5.10 -8.75 -20.58
N THR A 331 6.25 -9.10 -20.02
CA THR A 331 6.65 -10.50 -19.80
C THR A 331 5.61 -11.26 -18.99
N ASN A 332 5.09 -10.68 -17.92
CA ASN A 332 4.09 -11.34 -17.07
C ASN A 332 2.74 -11.49 -17.75
N VAL A 333 2.32 -10.55 -18.60
CA VAL A 333 1.13 -10.74 -19.43
C VAL A 333 1.32 -11.98 -20.32
N LEU A 334 2.44 -12.07 -21.05
CA LEU A 334 2.75 -13.23 -21.91
C LEU A 334 2.81 -14.56 -21.14
N VAL A 335 3.47 -14.55 -19.97
CA VAL A 335 3.55 -15.71 -19.07
C VAL A 335 2.16 -16.14 -18.57
N ASN A 336 1.29 -15.19 -18.23
CA ASN A 336 -0.05 -15.53 -17.76
C ASN A 336 -0.96 -15.99 -18.91
N LEU A 337 -0.74 -15.52 -20.14
CA LEU A 337 -1.44 -16.01 -21.33
C LEU A 337 -1.09 -17.45 -21.66
N LYS A 338 0.17 -17.86 -21.46
CA LYS A 338 0.69 -19.18 -21.85
C LYS A 338 0.27 -19.57 -23.27
N ASP A 339 0.49 -18.65 -24.21
CA ASP A 339 0.10 -18.82 -25.61
C ASP A 339 1.29 -19.26 -26.46
N PRO A 340 1.31 -20.52 -26.96
CA PRO A 340 2.39 -20.99 -27.84
C PRO A 340 2.56 -20.16 -29.11
N ARG A 341 1.53 -19.40 -29.55
CA ARG A 341 1.67 -18.45 -30.66
C ARG A 341 2.75 -17.38 -30.42
N ALA A 342 3.13 -17.14 -29.17
CA ALA A 342 4.23 -16.23 -28.83
C ALA A 342 5.62 -16.81 -29.14
N ILE A 343 5.79 -18.13 -29.19
CA ILE A 343 7.10 -18.78 -29.38
C ILE A 343 7.82 -18.30 -30.65
N PRO A 344 7.22 -18.33 -31.86
CA PRO A 344 7.91 -17.84 -33.06
C PRO A 344 8.27 -16.35 -32.98
N LEU A 345 7.45 -15.53 -32.31
CA LEU A 345 7.72 -14.10 -32.12
C LEU A 345 8.88 -13.86 -31.16
N VAL A 346 8.93 -14.64 -30.07
CA VAL A 346 10.02 -14.63 -29.10
C VAL A 346 11.34 -15.05 -29.77
N ILE A 347 11.32 -16.14 -30.54
CA ILE A 347 12.46 -16.63 -31.32
C ILE A 347 13.00 -15.53 -32.25
N GLN A 348 12.09 -14.85 -32.96
CA GLN A 348 12.47 -13.76 -33.87
C GLN A 348 13.08 -12.57 -33.12
N GLN A 349 12.54 -12.21 -31.95
CA GLN A 349 12.98 -11.04 -31.18
C GLN A 349 14.30 -11.29 -30.42
N PHE A 350 14.63 -12.55 -30.13
CA PHE A 350 15.74 -12.94 -29.25
C PHE A 350 17.12 -12.37 -29.65
N PRO A 351 17.57 -12.43 -30.92
CA PRO A 351 18.93 -12.03 -31.31
C PRO A 351 19.18 -10.52 -31.17
N GLU A 352 18.12 -9.71 -31.29
CA GLU A 352 18.20 -8.24 -31.23
C GLU A 352 18.03 -7.69 -29.81
N SER A 353 17.75 -8.56 -28.84
CA SER A 353 17.42 -8.17 -27.48
C SER A 353 18.65 -7.96 -26.62
N SER A 354 18.58 -7.01 -25.68
CA SER A 354 19.57 -6.86 -24.61
C SER A 354 19.59 -8.09 -23.71
N GLU A 355 20.61 -8.23 -22.87
CA GLU A 355 20.72 -9.36 -21.92
C GLU A 355 19.48 -9.50 -21.02
N ASP A 356 19.00 -8.39 -20.48
CA ASP A 356 17.75 -8.36 -19.70
C ASP A 356 16.52 -8.74 -20.55
N GLY A 357 16.47 -8.32 -21.82
CA GLY A 357 15.43 -8.69 -22.76
C GLY A 357 15.43 -10.19 -23.04
N GLN A 358 16.61 -10.75 -23.35
CA GLN A 358 16.80 -12.18 -23.59
C GLN A 358 16.38 -13.02 -22.37
N ARG A 359 16.79 -12.61 -21.17
CA ARG A 359 16.38 -13.26 -19.92
C ARG A 359 14.86 -13.30 -19.77
N ASN A 360 14.18 -12.20 -20.08
CA ASN A 360 12.71 -12.15 -20.03
C ASN A 360 12.04 -13.01 -21.10
N LEU A 361 12.59 -13.03 -22.32
CA LEU A 361 12.13 -13.93 -23.37
C LEU A 361 12.28 -15.41 -22.97
N LEU A 362 13.37 -15.79 -22.29
CA LEU A 362 13.53 -17.13 -21.72
C LEU A 362 12.48 -17.44 -20.66
N VAL A 363 12.09 -16.47 -19.83
CA VAL A 363 10.96 -16.64 -18.89
C VAL A 363 9.68 -16.94 -19.66
N VAL A 364 9.37 -16.22 -20.74
CA VAL A 364 8.20 -16.49 -21.59
C VAL A 364 8.27 -17.90 -22.18
N LEU A 365 9.41 -18.30 -22.76
CA LEU A 365 9.59 -19.65 -23.32
C LEU A 365 9.39 -20.74 -22.25
N SER A 366 9.97 -20.59 -21.07
CA SER A 366 9.86 -21.59 -19.98
C SER A 366 8.41 -21.90 -19.59
N GLN A 367 7.49 -20.96 -19.80
CA GLN A 367 6.08 -21.09 -19.44
C GLN A 367 5.18 -21.48 -20.62
N THR A 368 5.65 -21.31 -21.86
CA THR A 368 4.86 -21.54 -23.10
C THR A 368 5.23 -22.84 -23.79
N VAL A 369 6.51 -23.23 -23.79
CA VAL A 369 7.02 -24.47 -24.42
C VAL A 369 6.29 -25.74 -23.94
N PRO A 370 5.95 -25.91 -22.64
CA PRO A 370 5.20 -27.09 -22.19
C PRO A 370 3.83 -27.28 -22.87
N LEU A 371 3.27 -26.24 -23.50
CA LEU A 371 1.97 -26.26 -24.18
C LEU A 371 2.09 -26.19 -25.71
N ALA A 372 3.30 -26.21 -26.24
CA ALA A 372 3.61 -26.00 -27.64
C ALA A 372 3.55 -27.30 -28.45
N ASP A 373 3.46 -27.16 -29.78
CA ASP A 373 3.65 -28.29 -30.68
C ASP A 373 5.13 -28.72 -30.77
N GLU A 374 5.38 -29.89 -31.36
CA GLU A 374 6.72 -30.48 -31.43
C GLU A 374 7.71 -29.62 -32.24
N ILE A 375 7.26 -28.89 -33.26
CA ILE A 375 8.12 -28.01 -34.05
C ILE A 375 8.55 -26.82 -33.19
N GLN A 376 7.59 -26.19 -32.50
CA GLN A 376 7.84 -25.07 -31.61
C GLN A 376 8.76 -25.45 -30.44
N LYS A 377 8.57 -26.65 -29.86
CA LYS A 377 9.46 -27.19 -28.82
C LYS A 377 10.89 -27.33 -29.31
N GLN A 378 11.09 -27.91 -30.48
CA GLN A 378 12.42 -28.08 -31.08
C GLN A 378 13.09 -26.72 -31.33
N SER A 379 12.38 -25.77 -31.94
CA SER A 379 12.94 -24.44 -32.19
C SER A 379 13.29 -23.69 -30.89
N ALA A 380 12.49 -23.84 -29.83
CA ALA A 380 12.81 -23.25 -28.53
C ALA A 380 14.02 -23.91 -27.86
N ALA A 381 14.17 -25.23 -27.98
CA ALA A 381 15.32 -25.97 -27.45
C ALA A 381 16.63 -25.61 -28.17
N GLU A 382 16.58 -25.37 -29.49
CA GLU A 382 17.72 -24.89 -30.28
C GLU A 382 18.24 -23.54 -29.76
N ILE A 383 17.34 -22.57 -29.53
CA ILE A 383 17.73 -21.30 -28.92
C ILE A 383 18.31 -21.51 -27.53
N ALA A 384 17.64 -22.28 -26.67
CA ALA A 384 18.10 -22.54 -25.32
C ALA A 384 19.53 -23.13 -25.29
N THR A 385 19.86 -23.99 -26.24
CA THR A 385 21.18 -24.62 -26.37
C THR A 385 22.24 -23.66 -26.92
N SER A 386 21.83 -22.64 -27.68
CA SER A 386 22.74 -21.64 -28.23
C SER A 386 23.23 -20.60 -27.20
N ILE A 387 22.65 -20.58 -26.00
CA ILE A 387 22.90 -19.55 -24.98
C ILE A 387 23.87 -20.08 -23.92
N GLU A 388 24.92 -19.32 -23.67
CA GLU A 388 25.80 -19.55 -22.52
C GLU A 388 25.21 -18.86 -21.27
N PRO A 389 24.80 -19.61 -20.23
CA PRO A 389 24.20 -19.01 -19.04
C PRO A 389 25.23 -18.22 -18.24
N LYS A 390 24.95 -16.94 -17.99
CA LYS A 390 25.81 -16.05 -17.18
C LYS A 390 25.51 -16.10 -15.68
N ASP A 391 24.35 -16.60 -15.30
CA ASP A 391 23.89 -16.73 -13.92
C ASP A 391 23.05 -18.00 -13.73
N GLU A 392 22.88 -18.39 -12.46
CA GLU A 392 22.15 -19.61 -12.09
C GLU A 392 20.66 -19.55 -12.48
N ALA A 393 20.02 -18.38 -12.40
CA ALA A 393 18.61 -18.25 -12.79
C ALA A 393 18.42 -18.47 -14.29
N THR A 394 19.33 -17.96 -15.12
CA THR A 394 19.35 -18.19 -16.56
C THR A 394 19.59 -19.67 -16.89
N SER A 395 20.51 -20.33 -16.17
CA SER A 395 20.76 -21.78 -16.28
C SER A 395 19.51 -22.61 -15.97
N VAL A 396 18.75 -22.24 -14.92
CA VAL A 396 17.50 -22.92 -14.55
C VAL A 396 16.44 -22.77 -15.65
N LEU A 397 16.30 -21.58 -16.25
CA LEU A 397 15.34 -21.35 -17.34
C LEU A 397 15.67 -22.18 -18.57
N ILE A 398 16.95 -22.22 -18.98
CA ILE A 398 17.41 -23.02 -20.14
C ILE A 398 17.10 -24.50 -19.92
N LYS A 399 17.44 -25.05 -18.74
CA LYS A 399 17.13 -26.45 -18.39
C LYS A 399 15.63 -26.72 -18.40
N SER A 400 14.82 -25.79 -17.89
CA SER A 400 13.36 -25.93 -17.91
C SER A 400 12.79 -25.98 -19.33
N ILE A 401 13.35 -25.21 -20.27
CA ILE A 401 12.92 -25.21 -21.67
C ILE A 401 13.32 -26.52 -22.34
N GLN A 402 14.57 -26.95 -22.15
CA GLN A 402 15.08 -28.21 -22.71
C GLN A 402 14.27 -29.42 -22.20
N ALA A 403 14.01 -29.49 -20.90
CA ALA A 403 13.23 -30.57 -20.30
C ALA A 403 11.76 -30.59 -20.76
N ALA A 404 11.20 -29.46 -21.19
CA ALA A 404 9.84 -29.40 -21.74
C ALA A 404 9.78 -29.71 -23.24
N ALA A 405 10.92 -29.73 -23.92
CA ALA A 405 11.06 -30.05 -25.33
C ALA A 405 11.40 -31.53 -25.59
N GLU A 406 11.89 -32.24 -24.57
CA GLU A 406 11.97 -33.72 -24.51
C GLU A 406 10.59 -34.34 -24.27
#